data_AF-A0A972IWK7-F1
#
_entry.id   AF-A0A972IWK7-F1
#
_cell.length_a   1.000
_cell.length_b   1.000
_cell.length_c   1.000
_cell.angle_alpha   90.00
_cell.angle_beta   90.00
_cell.angle_gamma   90.00
#
_symmetry.space_group_name_H-M   'P 1'
#
loop_
_entity.id
_entity.type
_entity.pdbx_description
1 polymer ?
#
loop_
_entity_poly.entity_id
_entity_poly.type
_entity_poly.pdbx_seq_one_letter_code
_entity_poly.pdbx_strand_id
1 'polypeptide(L)'
;MAISYNLDKISYQIGMINCFVEMVAFGVKKLAISPPIDPEDLGIMTQVSKEISDGYKTKYYVENSLMITDIQSAEFTEGKNSILYYVDDSIINEYLSLKKRVDELTAKNVYAGVERREISIRFGELLGYPEKVILSKVDGIDHSDPFVLY
;
A
#
# COMPACT_ATOMS: atom_id res chain seq x y z
N MET A 1 -4.30 18.86 -4.98
CA MET A 1 -3.42 19.42 -6.04
C MET A 1 -4.01 19.01 -7.38
N ALA A 2 -3.98 19.85 -8.41
CA ALA A 2 -4.43 19.48 -9.76
C ALA A 2 -3.29 19.73 -10.75
N ILE A 3 -2.98 18.73 -11.58
CA ILE A 3 -1.99 18.87 -12.65
C ILE A 3 -2.67 19.56 -13.83
N SER A 4 -2.09 20.63 -14.36
CA SER A 4 -2.66 21.44 -15.45
C SER A 4 -2.51 20.82 -16.84
N TYR A 5 -1.96 19.61 -16.93
CA TYR A 5 -1.69 18.88 -18.16
C TYR A 5 -2.57 17.64 -18.23
N ASN A 6 -3.08 17.32 -19.42
CA ASN A 6 -3.90 16.14 -19.62
C ASN A 6 -3.00 14.89 -19.63
N LEU A 7 -3.04 14.13 -18.53
CA LEU A 7 -2.30 12.89 -18.36
C LEU A 7 -3.24 11.70 -18.48
N ASP A 8 -2.78 10.66 -19.17
CA ASP A 8 -3.44 9.37 -19.15
C ASP A 8 -3.27 8.71 -17.77
N LYS A 9 -4.40 8.43 -17.08
CA LYS A 9 -4.43 7.87 -15.73
C LYS A 9 -3.67 6.54 -15.65
N ILE A 10 -3.92 5.66 -16.61
CA ILE A 10 -3.33 4.33 -16.67
C ILE A 10 -1.81 4.41 -16.81
N SER A 11 -1.32 5.17 -17.79
CA SER A 11 0.12 5.36 -18.02
C SER A 11 0.82 5.96 -16.81
N TYR A 12 0.18 6.91 -16.13
CA TYR A 12 0.72 7.50 -14.89
C TYR A 12 0.85 6.47 -13.78
N GLN A 13 -0.20 5.67 -13.54
CA GLN A 13 -0.20 4.63 -12.51
C GLN A 13 0.81 3.50 -12.82
N ILE A 14 0.96 3.12 -14.09
CA ILE A 14 2.00 2.17 -14.52
C ILE A 14 3.40 2.72 -14.19
N GLY A 15 3.64 4.01 -14.43
CA GLY A 15 4.89 4.67 -14.05
C GLY A 15 5.15 4.62 -12.54
N MET A 16 4.12 4.86 -11.72
CA MET A 16 4.22 4.71 -10.26
C MET A 16 4.55 3.28 -9.84
N ILE A 17 3.86 2.29 -10.42
CA ILE A 17 4.09 0.87 -10.15
C ILE A 17 5.53 0.48 -10.49
N ASN A 18 6.03 0.86 -11.67
CA ASN A 18 7.40 0.56 -12.08
C ASN A 18 8.42 1.09 -11.07
N CYS A 19 8.26 2.35 -10.63
CA CYS A 19 9.12 2.96 -9.61
C CYS A 19 9.06 2.18 -8.29
N PHE A 20 7.87 1.80 -7.81
CA PHE A 20 7.76 1.05 -6.57
C PHE A 20 8.35 -0.35 -6.63
N VAL A 21 8.17 -1.05 -7.74
CA VAL A 21 8.79 -2.37 -7.95
C VAL A 21 10.31 -2.25 -7.97
N GLU A 22 10.86 -1.24 -8.67
CA GLU A 22 12.30 -0.97 -8.67
C GLU A 22 12.85 -0.74 -7.25
N MET A 23 12.17 0.08 -6.44
CA MET A 23 12.58 0.36 -5.06
C MET A 23 12.60 -0.91 -4.19
N VAL A 24 11.68 -1.85 -4.44
CA VAL A 24 11.66 -3.15 -3.77
C VAL A 24 12.78 -4.05 -4.28
N ALA A 25 12.99 -4.11 -5.59
CA ALA A 25 14.02 -4.95 -6.22
C ALA A 25 15.43 -4.61 -5.73
N PHE A 26 15.72 -3.32 -5.50
CA PHE A 26 17.01 -2.85 -5.01
C PHE A 26 17.09 -2.69 -3.49
N GLY A 27 16.10 -3.18 -2.74
CA GLY A 27 16.13 -3.22 -1.28
C GLY A 27 15.96 -1.87 -0.59
N VAL A 28 15.53 -0.83 -1.31
CA VAL A 28 15.18 0.48 -0.72
C VAL A 28 13.89 0.36 0.10
N LYS A 29 12.94 -0.47 -0.36
CA LYS A 29 11.71 -0.80 0.36
C LYS A 29 11.60 -2.31 0.59
N LYS A 30 11.13 -2.71 1.77
CA LYS A 30 10.78 -4.12 2.04
C LYS A 30 9.48 -4.51 1.33
N LEU A 31 8.47 -3.66 1.48
CA LEU A 31 7.16 -3.76 0.86
C LEU A 31 6.81 -2.42 0.19
N ALA A 32 6.20 -2.49 -0.99
CA ALA A 32 5.54 -1.35 -1.61
C ALA A 32 4.11 -1.69 -1.99
N ILE A 33 3.29 -0.65 -2.14
CA ILE A 33 1.87 -0.76 -2.51
C ILE A 33 1.67 0.10 -3.76
N SER A 34 0.92 -0.40 -4.72
CA SER A 34 0.43 0.39 -5.84
C SER A 34 -0.38 1.61 -5.35
N PRO A 35 -0.64 2.61 -6.19
CA PRO A 35 -1.78 3.49 -5.96
C PRO A 35 -3.07 2.65 -5.81
N PRO A 36 -4.11 3.18 -5.16
CA PRO A 36 -5.43 2.55 -5.14
C PRO A 36 -5.95 2.34 -6.57
N ILE A 37 -6.47 1.15 -6.86
CA ILE A 37 -6.89 0.71 -8.19
C ILE A 37 -8.41 0.53 -8.21
N ASP A 38 -9.06 1.21 -9.16
CA ASP A 38 -10.47 1.01 -9.43
C ASP A 38 -10.71 -0.44 -9.91
N PRO A 39 -11.81 -1.11 -9.50
CA PRO A 39 -12.07 -2.50 -9.89
C PRO A 39 -12.05 -2.76 -11.40
N GLU A 40 -12.43 -1.77 -12.21
CA GLU A 40 -12.40 -1.84 -13.69
C GLU A 40 -10.98 -1.91 -14.27
N ASP A 41 -10.01 -1.28 -13.60
CA ASP A 41 -8.61 -1.21 -14.03
C ASP A 41 -7.75 -2.36 -13.45
N LEU A 42 -8.30 -3.16 -12.53
CA LEU A 42 -7.54 -4.21 -11.85
C LEU A 42 -6.94 -5.24 -12.81
N GLY A 43 -7.66 -5.58 -13.89
CA GLY A 43 -7.19 -6.55 -14.88
C GLY A 43 -5.90 -6.08 -15.57
N ILE A 44 -5.88 -4.84 -16.07
CA ILE A 44 -4.70 -4.26 -16.72
C ILE A 44 -3.57 -4.05 -15.72
N MET A 45 -3.87 -3.56 -14.51
CA MET A 45 -2.84 -3.31 -13.47
C MET A 45 -2.19 -4.60 -12.98
N THR A 46 -2.95 -5.71 -12.90
CA THR A 46 -2.42 -7.02 -12.54
C THR A 46 -1.48 -7.55 -13.63
N GLN A 47 -1.86 -7.44 -14.90
CA GLN A 47 -1.01 -7.86 -16.02
C GLN A 47 0.30 -7.08 -16.04
N VAL A 48 0.24 -5.75 -15.92
CA VAL A 48 1.44 -4.89 -15.87
C VAL A 48 2.32 -5.22 -14.66
N SER A 49 1.71 -5.40 -13.49
CA SER A 49 2.41 -5.77 -12.27
C SER A 49 3.18 -7.07 -12.41
N LYS A 50 2.61 -8.05 -13.10
CA LYS A 50 3.28 -9.31 -13.43
C LYS A 50 4.49 -9.07 -14.31
N GLU A 51 4.34 -8.38 -15.44
CA GLU A 51 5.42 -8.12 -16.39
C GLU A 51 6.60 -7.37 -15.76
N ILE A 52 6.31 -6.32 -14.98
CA ILE A 52 7.33 -5.53 -14.29
C ILE A 52 8.00 -6.38 -13.21
N SER A 53 7.23 -7.12 -12.40
CA SER A 53 7.81 -7.95 -11.34
C SER A 53 8.68 -9.07 -11.89
N ASP A 54 8.28 -9.71 -12.99
CA ASP A 54 9.08 -10.72 -13.68
C ASP A 54 10.43 -10.13 -14.16
N GLY A 55 10.42 -8.90 -14.69
CA GLY A 55 11.62 -8.19 -15.14
C GLY A 55 12.60 -7.85 -14.01
N TYR A 56 12.09 -7.40 -12.87
CA TYR A 56 12.90 -7.05 -11.70
C TYR A 56 13.17 -8.23 -10.74
N LYS A 57 12.62 -9.41 -11.02
CA LYS A 57 12.67 -10.60 -10.15
C LYS A 57 12.08 -10.35 -8.76
N THR A 58 11.03 -9.55 -8.71
CA THR A 58 10.21 -9.35 -7.51
C THR A 58 8.95 -10.20 -7.59
N LYS A 59 8.16 -10.18 -6.53
CA LYS A 59 6.85 -10.82 -6.41
C LYS A 59 5.78 -9.74 -6.25
N TYR A 60 4.54 -10.12 -6.54
CA TYR A 60 3.38 -9.27 -6.30
C TYR A 60 2.24 -10.06 -5.65
N TYR A 61 1.33 -9.35 -4.99
CA TYR A 61 0.10 -9.90 -4.41
C TYR A 61 -1.06 -8.95 -4.67
N VAL A 62 -2.13 -9.47 -5.26
CA VAL A 62 -3.36 -8.69 -5.51
C VAL A 62 -4.17 -8.63 -4.21
N GLU A 63 -4.34 -7.41 -3.71
CA GLU A 63 -5.09 -7.11 -2.49
C GLU A 63 -6.42 -6.45 -2.86
N ASN A 64 -7.52 -7.16 -2.59
CA ASN A 64 -8.86 -6.67 -2.91
C ASN A 64 -9.40 -5.67 -1.89
N SER A 65 -8.83 -5.65 -0.68
CA SER A 65 -9.21 -4.72 0.38
C SER A 65 -8.03 -4.51 1.32
N LEU A 66 -7.39 -3.35 1.22
CA LEU A 66 -6.25 -3.00 2.07
C LEU A 66 -6.73 -2.84 3.52
N MET A 67 -5.94 -3.32 4.48
CA MET A 67 -6.27 -3.13 5.89
C MET A 67 -6.28 -1.63 6.25
N ILE A 68 -7.32 -1.18 6.95
CA ILE A 68 -7.44 0.21 7.38
C ILE A 68 -6.55 0.46 8.59
N THR A 69 -5.62 1.41 8.49
CA THR A 69 -4.68 1.82 9.55
C THR A 69 -4.63 3.34 9.62
N ASP A 70 -3.73 3.90 10.43
CA ASP A 70 -3.52 5.35 10.52
C ASP A 70 -2.39 5.86 9.60
N ILE A 71 -1.83 4.98 8.75
CA ILE A 71 -0.77 5.34 7.79
C ILE A 71 -1.31 6.08 6.56
N GLN A 72 -2.49 5.66 6.09
CA GLN A 72 -3.24 6.22 4.97
C GLN A 72 -4.67 6.49 5.46
N SER A 73 -5.35 7.49 4.89
CA SER A 73 -6.76 7.72 5.22
C SER A 73 -7.62 6.53 4.76
N ALA A 74 -8.72 6.28 5.47
CA ALA A 74 -9.68 5.26 5.07
C ALA A 74 -10.21 5.55 3.65
N GLU A 75 -10.54 6.80 3.36
CA GLU A 75 -11.04 7.31 2.07
C GLU A 75 -10.08 7.02 0.90
N PHE A 76 -8.78 7.01 1.16
CA PHE A 76 -7.78 6.68 0.16
C PHE A 76 -7.88 5.22 -0.28
N THR A 77 -8.19 4.33 0.66
CA THR A 77 -8.09 2.85 0.50
C THR A 77 -9.42 2.13 0.37
N GLU A 78 -10.51 2.70 0.87
CA GLU A 78 -11.81 2.04 0.97
C GLU A 78 -12.45 1.81 -0.40
N GLY A 79 -12.98 0.59 -0.61
CA GLY A 79 -13.64 0.20 -1.85
C GLY A 79 -12.71 0.02 -3.05
N LYS A 80 -11.38 0.11 -2.85
CA LYS A 80 -10.38 0.03 -3.92
C LYS A 80 -9.46 -1.17 -3.72
N ASN A 81 -8.91 -1.64 -4.84
CA ASN A 81 -7.91 -2.69 -4.84
C ASN A 81 -6.51 -2.07 -4.69
N SER A 82 -5.54 -2.88 -4.35
CA SER A 82 -4.13 -2.52 -4.35
C SER A 82 -3.30 -3.73 -4.76
N ILE A 83 -2.07 -3.50 -5.20
CA ILE A 83 -1.12 -4.56 -5.48
C ILE A 83 0.11 -4.32 -4.61
N LEU A 84 0.50 -5.33 -3.86
CA LEU A 84 1.66 -5.31 -2.98
C LEU A 84 2.86 -5.91 -3.70
N TYR A 85 4.04 -5.30 -3.56
CA TYR A 85 5.29 -5.74 -4.18
C TYR A 85 6.36 -6.02 -3.13
N TYR A 86 7.02 -7.16 -3.24
CA TYR A 86 7.99 -7.67 -2.26
C TYR A 86 8.98 -8.64 -2.94
N VAL A 87 10.10 -8.96 -2.27
CA VAL A 87 11.08 -9.96 -2.77
C VAL A 87 10.96 -11.32 -2.08
N ASP A 88 10.63 -11.33 -0.79
CA ASP A 88 10.65 -12.51 0.06
C ASP A 88 9.26 -12.80 0.66
N ASP A 89 8.86 -14.07 0.71
CA ASP A 89 7.52 -14.45 1.16
C ASP A 89 7.30 -14.13 2.64
N SER A 90 8.36 -14.01 3.45
CA SER A 90 8.26 -13.53 4.84
C SER A 90 7.65 -12.13 4.95
N ILE A 91 7.89 -11.25 3.97
CA ILE A 91 7.37 -9.88 3.96
C ILE A 91 5.86 -9.88 3.75
N ILE A 92 5.36 -10.62 2.75
CA ILE A 92 3.91 -10.70 2.51
C ILE A 92 3.21 -11.45 3.65
N ASN A 93 3.85 -12.46 4.24
CA ASN A 93 3.31 -13.16 5.42
C ASN A 93 3.17 -12.23 6.64
N GLU A 94 4.11 -11.31 6.84
CA GLU A 94 3.99 -10.29 7.90
C GLU A 94 2.80 -9.36 7.64
N TYR A 95 2.64 -8.86 6.41
CA TYR A 95 1.46 -8.08 6.03
C TYR A 95 0.15 -8.85 6.27
N LEU A 96 0.06 -10.11 5.81
CA LEU A 96 -1.14 -10.93 5.96
C LEU A 96 -1.46 -11.22 7.44
N SER A 97 -0.43 -11.36 8.29
CA SER A 97 -0.61 -11.49 9.74
C SER A 97 -1.17 -10.22 10.38
N LEU A 98 -0.70 -9.03 9.95
CA LEU A 98 -1.25 -7.75 10.42
C LEU A 98 -2.70 -7.61 10.00
N LYS A 99 -3.00 -7.90 8.72
CA LYS A 99 -4.37 -7.87 8.19
C LYS A 99 -5.31 -8.79 8.97
N LYS A 100 -4.89 -10.04 9.19
CA LYS A 100 -5.67 -11.00 10.00
C LYS A 100 -5.95 -10.46 11.40
N ARG A 101 -4.97 -9.82 12.04
CA ARG A 101 -5.16 -9.21 13.36
C ARG A 101 -6.17 -8.06 13.33
N VAL A 102 -6.13 -7.21 12.31
CA VAL A 102 -7.14 -6.15 12.09
C VAL A 102 -8.53 -6.77 11.94
N ASP A 103 -8.67 -7.81 11.12
CA ASP A 103 -9.95 -8.50 10.90
C ASP A 103 -10.51 -9.09 12.21
N GLU A 104 -9.66 -9.76 13.01
CA GLU A 104 -10.04 -10.34 14.30
C GLU A 104 -10.49 -9.30 15.33
N LEU A 105 -9.79 -8.15 15.41
CA LEU A 105 -10.14 -7.06 16.32
C LEU A 105 -11.40 -6.32 15.87
N THR A 106 -11.56 -6.14 14.56
CA THR A 106 -12.74 -5.49 13.96
C THR A 106 -13.99 -6.34 14.18
N ALA A 107 -13.91 -7.66 13.97
CA ALA A 107 -15.01 -8.58 14.25
C ALA A 107 -15.47 -8.57 15.72
N LYS A 108 -14.56 -8.22 16.64
CA LYS A 108 -14.84 -8.07 18.08
C LYS A 108 -15.24 -6.65 18.49
N ASN A 109 -15.28 -5.70 17.55
CA ASN A 109 -15.49 -4.27 17.79
C ASN A 109 -14.49 -3.63 18.79
N VAL A 110 -13.24 -4.09 18.77
CA VAL A 110 -12.17 -3.60 19.67
C VAL A 110 -10.95 -3.07 18.92
N TYR A 111 -11.04 -2.88 17.59
CA TYR A 111 -9.96 -2.30 16.80
C TYR A 111 -9.86 -0.77 17.01
N ALA A 112 -9.28 -0.37 18.14
CA ALA A 112 -9.12 1.02 18.54
C ALA A 112 -7.93 1.21 19.50
N GLY A 113 -7.55 2.46 19.74
CA GLY A 113 -6.53 2.82 20.74
C GLY A 113 -5.18 2.15 20.49
N VAL A 114 -4.62 1.53 21.53
CA VAL A 114 -3.26 0.96 21.52
C VAL A 114 -3.08 -0.11 20.43
N GLU A 115 -4.06 -1.01 20.25
CA GLU A 115 -3.96 -2.09 19.25
C GLU A 115 -3.88 -1.53 17.82
N ARG A 116 -4.73 -0.54 17.51
CA ARG A 116 -4.72 0.13 16.19
C ARG A 116 -3.44 0.92 15.95
N ARG A 117 -2.94 1.59 17.00
CA ARG A 117 -1.68 2.33 16.96
C ARG A 117 -0.49 1.40 16.66
N GLU A 118 -0.38 0.29 17.37
CA GLU A 118 0.71 -0.67 17.19
C GLU A 118 0.71 -1.30 15.79
N ILE A 119 -0.47 -1.68 15.29
CA ILE A 119 -0.62 -2.22 13.93
C ILE A 119 -0.21 -1.18 12.88
N SER A 120 -0.63 0.08 13.05
CA SER A 120 -0.29 1.16 12.14
C SER A 120 1.22 1.41 12.10
N ILE A 121 1.90 1.39 13.26
CA ILE A 121 3.35 1.52 13.34
C ILE A 121 4.03 0.38 12.58
N ARG A 122 3.67 -0.88 12.87
CA ARG A 122 4.26 -2.05 12.21
C ARG A 122 4.03 -2.05 10.70
N PHE A 123 2.87 -1.59 10.26
CA PHE A 123 2.61 -1.46 8.83
C PHE A 123 3.50 -0.38 8.19
N GLY A 124 3.66 0.78 8.82
CA GLY A 124 4.58 1.82 8.37
C GLY A 124 6.04 1.34 8.30
N GLU A 125 6.48 0.57 9.28
CA GLU A 125 7.82 -0.06 9.30
C GLU A 125 8.00 -1.06 8.15
N LEU A 126 6.96 -1.85 7.85
CA LEU A 126 6.96 -2.80 6.73
C LEU A 126 7.06 -2.07 5.39
N LEU A 127 6.44 -0.89 5.28
CA LEU A 127 6.58 0.01 4.14
C LEU A 127 7.94 0.73 4.11
N GLY A 128 8.79 0.58 5.13
CA GLY A 128 10.10 1.22 5.20
C GLY A 128 10.03 2.73 5.42
N TYR A 129 8.96 3.24 6.03
CA TYR A 129 8.90 4.65 6.41
C TYR A 129 9.82 4.95 7.60
N PRO A 130 10.45 6.14 7.65
CA PRO A 130 11.22 6.53 8.84
C PRO A 130 10.32 6.63 10.06
N GLU A 131 10.80 6.21 11.23
CA GLU A 131 10.06 6.23 12.51
C GLU A 131 9.38 7.58 12.77
N LYS A 132 10.10 8.69 12.60
CA LYS A 132 9.52 10.04 12.77
C LYS A 132 8.30 10.31 11.88
N VAL A 133 8.28 9.77 10.66
CA VAL A 133 7.18 9.93 9.71
C VAL A 133 6.01 9.04 10.12
N ILE A 134 6.31 7.80 10.55
CA ILE A 134 5.30 6.87 11.07
C ILE A 134 4.59 7.48 12.26
N LEU A 135 5.33 7.92 13.29
CA LEU A 135 4.76 8.54 14.49
C LEU A 135 3.98 9.81 14.16
N SER A 136 4.45 10.63 13.22
CA SER A 136 3.71 11.81 12.76
C SER A 136 2.38 11.47 12.08
N LYS A 137 2.30 10.34 11.36
CA LYS A 137 1.05 9.89 10.71
C LYS A 137 0.09 9.24 11.72
N VAL A 138 0.63 8.46 12.64
CA VAL A 138 -0.16 7.67 13.60
C VAL A 138 -0.66 8.52 14.77
N ASP A 139 0.17 9.43 15.29
CA ASP A 139 -0.14 10.25 16.46
C ASP A 139 -0.45 11.72 16.13
N GLY A 140 -0.17 12.14 14.88
CA GLY A 140 -0.38 13.51 14.43
C GLY A 140 -1.77 13.76 13.83
N ILE A 141 -1.99 15.01 13.44
CA ILE A 141 -3.27 15.48 12.86
C ILE A 141 -3.22 15.48 11.31
N ASP A 142 -2.01 15.39 10.73
CA ASP A 142 -1.79 15.52 9.30
C ASP A 142 -1.77 14.15 8.60
N HIS A 143 -2.91 13.79 8.02
CA HIS A 143 -3.05 12.62 7.15
C HIS A 143 -2.88 13.05 5.69
N SER A 144 -1.63 13.22 5.25
CA SER A 144 -1.33 13.39 3.83
C SER A 144 -1.25 12.02 3.14
N ASP A 145 -2.13 11.82 2.17
CA ASP A 145 -2.09 10.65 1.29
C ASP A 145 -1.21 10.90 0.06
N PRO A 146 -0.67 9.84 -0.57
CA PRO A 146 0.03 9.97 -1.84
C PRO A 146 -0.85 10.64 -2.89
N PHE A 147 -0.25 11.55 -3.66
CA PHE A 147 -0.93 12.14 -4.81
C PHE A 147 -1.17 11.06 -5.89
N VAL A 148 -2.42 10.93 -6.32
CA VAL A 148 -2.84 10.05 -7.43
C VAL A 148 -3.71 10.83 -8.41
N LEU A 149 -3.74 10.37 -9.66
CA LEU A 149 -4.71 10.83 -10.64
C LEU A 149 -6.01 10.02 -10.46
N TYR A 150 -7.13 10.74 -10.38
CA TYR A 150 -8.48 10.17 -10.40
C TYR A 150 -9.12 10.43 -11.77
#